data_AF-A0A9W9F7C0-F1
#
_entry.id   AF-A0A9W9F7C0-F1
#
_cell.length_a   1.000
_cell.length_b   1.000
_cell.length_c   1.000
_cell.angle_alpha   90.00
_cell.angle_beta   90.00
_cell.angle_gamma   90.00
#
_symmetry.space_group_name_H-M   'P 1'
#
loop_
_entity.id
_entity.type
_entity.pdbx_description
1 polymer ?
#
loop_
_entity_poly.entity_id
_entity_poly.type
_entity_poly.pdbx_seq_one_letter_code
_entity_poly.pdbx_strand_id
1 'polypeptide(L)'
;MSYADAAAKGPKQAPEDILIPRSRAPDVGGVYKDESESTASLVDVDSPHVQAVDPNFLQQDVQTSTQAERLEREAEEKDKAKAREHDEKKAKARKAKCSGLRANAGNPVYIGNAFLLTLAGAGLGFGAYRKHVAGKLSWELIGLWSGAVGAVGAVDYFVSKWFLQNKYPPK
;
A
#
# COMPACT_ATOMS: atom_id res chain seq x y z
N MET A 1 0.64 -30.48 -11.72
CA MET A 1 -0.69 -30.55 -12.37
C MET A 1 -0.75 -29.40 -13.37
N SER A 2 -0.86 -29.69 -14.67
CA SER A 2 -0.89 -28.66 -15.72
C SER A 2 -2.33 -28.24 -16.03
N TYR A 3 -2.54 -26.95 -16.33
CA TYR A 3 -3.84 -26.41 -16.74
C TYR A 3 -4.40 -27.11 -18.00
N ALA A 4 -3.50 -27.53 -18.90
CA ALA A 4 -3.86 -28.23 -20.12
C ALA A 4 -4.56 -29.58 -19.85
N ASP A 5 -4.10 -30.32 -18.83
CA ASP A 5 -4.67 -31.63 -18.46
C ASP A 5 -6.07 -31.51 -17.83
N ALA A 6 -6.36 -30.38 -17.17
CA ALA A 6 -7.68 -30.11 -16.59
C ALA A 6 -8.69 -29.72 -17.68
N ALA A 7 -8.27 -28.92 -18.67
CA ALA A 7 -9.12 -28.51 -19.80
C ALA A 7 -9.48 -29.68 -20.72
N ALA A 8 -8.55 -30.61 -20.95
CA ALA A 8 -8.80 -31.82 -21.74
C ALA A 8 -9.83 -32.78 -21.09
N LYS A 9 -10.13 -32.59 -19.80
CA LYS A 9 -11.05 -33.43 -19.01
C LYS A 9 -12.47 -32.85 -18.87
N GLY A 10 -12.82 -31.87 -19.71
CA GLY A 10 -14.15 -31.25 -19.74
C GLY A 10 -15.30 -32.28 -19.82
N PRO A 11 -16.52 -31.90 -19.41
CA PRO A 11 -17.66 -32.82 -19.37
C PRO A 11 -17.92 -33.40 -20.76
N LYS A 12 -17.86 -34.73 -20.86
CA LYS A 12 -18.25 -35.45 -22.07
C LYS A 12 -19.77 -35.47 -22.14
N GLN A 13 -20.35 -35.13 -23.30
CA GLN A 13 -21.79 -35.21 -23.51
C GLN A 13 -22.30 -36.62 -23.17
N ALA A 14 -23.38 -36.68 -22.38
CA ALA A 14 -24.03 -37.92 -22.02
C ALA A 14 -24.82 -38.47 -23.23
N PRO A 15 -24.98 -39.80 -23.35
CA PRO A 15 -25.68 -40.41 -24.48
C PRO A 15 -27.16 -39.98 -24.58
N GLU A 16 -27.76 -39.53 -23.47
CA GLU A 16 -29.10 -38.93 -23.43
C GLU A 16 -29.21 -37.60 -24.19
N ASP A 17 -28.14 -36.80 -24.27
CA ASP A 17 -28.11 -35.56 -25.07
C ASP A 17 -28.06 -35.83 -26.59
N ILE A 18 -27.58 -37.02 -26.98
CA ILE A 18 -27.49 -37.47 -28.38
C ILE A 18 -28.85 -37.99 -28.87
N LEU A 19 -29.68 -38.49 -27.96
CA LEU A 19 -30.96 -39.12 -28.24
C LEU A 19 -32.16 -38.16 -28.20
N ILE A 20 -31.95 -36.89 -27.86
CA ILE A 20 -32.98 -35.87 -28.08
C ILE A 20 -33.20 -35.81 -29.60
N PRO A 21 -34.38 -36.17 -30.13
CA PRO A 21 -34.64 -36.04 -31.55
C PRO A 21 -34.34 -34.58 -31.88
N ARG A 22 -33.47 -34.35 -32.87
CA ARG A 22 -33.14 -33.02 -33.40
C ARG A 22 -34.44 -32.27 -33.65
N SER A 23 -34.92 -31.53 -32.64
CA SER A 23 -35.91 -30.49 -32.79
C SER A 23 -35.19 -29.42 -33.59
N ARG A 24 -35.25 -29.63 -34.91
CA ARG A 24 -34.89 -28.66 -35.93
C ARG A 24 -35.46 -27.33 -35.44
N ALA A 25 -34.60 -26.32 -35.33
CA ALA A 25 -35.05 -24.98 -34.98
C ALA A 25 -36.32 -24.66 -35.80
N PRO A 26 -37.36 -24.07 -35.19
CA PRO A 26 -38.58 -23.72 -35.90
C PRO A 26 -38.22 -22.95 -37.17
N ASP A 27 -38.89 -23.27 -38.27
CA ASP A 27 -38.64 -22.59 -39.55
C ASP A 27 -38.89 -21.10 -39.35
N VAL A 28 -37.83 -20.29 -39.47
CA VAL A 28 -37.93 -18.85 -39.34
C VAL A 28 -38.60 -18.36 -40.63
N GLY A 29 -39.88 -18.00 -40.53
CA GLY A 29 -40.68 -17.51 -41.66
C GLY A 29 -39.89 -16.48 -42.48
N GLY A 30 -39.91 -16.65 -43.80
CA GLY A 30 -39.02 -15.95 -44.74
C GLY A 30 -38.94 -14.44 -44.53
N VAL A 31 -37.73 -13.91 -44.70
CA VAL A 31 -37.42 -12.49 -44.57
C VAL A 31 -38.16 -11.70 -45.66
N TYR A 32 -39.02 -10.77 -45.25
CA TYR A 32 -39.65 -9.81 -46.16
C TYR A 32 -38.57 -8.83 -46.64
N LYS A 33 -38.18 -8.91 -47.91
CA LYS A 33 -37.27 -7.94 -48.51
C LYS A 33 -38.08 -6.72 -48.95
N ASP A 34 -38.17 -5.75 -48.07
CA ASP A 34 -38.57 -4.40 -48.45
C ASP A 34 -37.32 -3.66 -48.92
N GLU A 35 -37.26 -3.26 -50.20
CA GLU A 35 -36.11 -2.55 -50.80
C GLU A 35 -35.99 -1.09 -50.29
N SER A 36 -36.72 -0.78 -49.21
CA SER A 36 -36.85 0.55 -48.61
C SER A 36 -35.83 0.82 -47.49
N GLU A 37 -35.00 -0.17 -47.11
CA GLU A 37 -33.86 0.05 -46.19
C GLU A 37 -32.67 0.63 -46.96
N SER A 38 -32.81 1.91 -47.31
CA SER A 38 -31.75 2.70 -47.90
C SER A 38 -30.50 2.69 -47.00
N THR A 39 -29.44 2.03 -47.44
CA THR A 39 -28.11 2.00 -46.80
C THR A 39 -27.42 3.38 -46.78
N ALA A 40 -28.11 4.44 -47.23
CA ALA A 40 -27.64 5.81 -47.27
C ALA A 40 -27.54 6.45 -45.87
N SER A 41 -28.16 5.85 -44.85
CA SER A 41 -28.01 6.24 -43.42
C SER A 41 -26.93 5.44 -42.69
N LEU A 42 -26.05 4.72 -43.41
CA LEU A 42 -24.86 4.09 -42.83
C LEU A 42 -23.67 5.06 -42.80
N VAL A 43 -23.94 6.34 -42.52
CA VAL A 43 -22.93 7.35 -42.20
C VAL A 43 -23.02 7.63 -40.71
N ASP A 44 -22.78 6.59 -39.92
CA ASP A 44 -22.30 6.78 -38.55
C ASP A 44 -20.79 6.53 -38.57
N VAL A 45 -20.10 7.47 -39.19
CA VAL A 45 -18.64 7.54 -39.15
C VAL A 45 -18.27 8.98 -38.85
N ASP A 46 -18.68 9.45 -37.67
CA ASP A 46 -17.84 10.38 -36.90
C ASP A 46 -16.57 9.61 -36.51
N SER A 47 -15.77 9.22 -37.50
CA SER A 47 -14.38 8.86 -37.23
C SER A 47 -13.74 10.13 -36.71
N PRO A 48 -13.27 10.16 -35.44
CA PRO A 48 -12.58 11.32 -34.95
C PRO A 48 -11.47 11.62 -35.97
N HIS A 49 -11.49 12.86 -36.45
CA HIS A 49 -10.50 13.44 -37.36
C HIS A 49 -9.15 12.78 -37.13
N VAL A 50 -8.54 12.18 -38.15
CA VAL A 50 -7.21 11.55 -38.04
C VAL A 50 -6.23 12.64 -37.65
N GLN A 51 -6.09 12.86 -36.35
CA GLN A 51 -5.08 13.71 -35.79
C GLN A 51 -3.78 13.05 -36.18
N ALA A 52 -2.96 13.78 -36.93
CA ALA A 52 -1.62 13.35 -37.27
C ALA A 52 -0.95 12.83 -36.00
N VAL A 53 -0.51 11.57 -36.04
CA VAL A 53 0.20 10.95 -34.93
C VAL A 53 1.43 11.82 -34.65
N ASP A 54 1.67 12.13 -33.38
CA ASP A 54 2.83 12.90 -32.97
C ASP A 54 4.10 12.29 -33.60
N PRO A 55 5.00 13.07 -34.22
CA PRO A 55 6.19 12.53 -34.89
C PRO A 55 7.11 11.76 -33.94
N ASN A 56 6.97 11.97 -32.63
CA ASN A 56 7.73 11.28 -31.58
C ASN A 56 7.01 10.06 -30.99
N PHE A 57 5.85 9.65 -31.52
CA PHE A 57 5.08 8.51 -30.99
C PHE A 57 5.90 7.21 -30.89
N LEU A 58 6.77 6.95 -31.87
CA LEU A 58 7.67 5.78 -31.86
C LEU A 58 8.77 5.87 -30.79
N GLN A 59 9.07 7.06 -30.28
CA GLN A 59 10.08 7.30 -29.25
C GLN A 59 9.48 7.29 -27.83
N GLN A 60 8.15 7.29 -27.69
CA GLN A 60 7.49 7.24 -26.39
C GLN A 60 7.54 5.82 -25.82
N ASP A 61 7.90 5.71 -24.53
CA ASP A 61 7.91 4.45 -23.79
C ASP A 61 6.49 3.86 -23.58
N VAL A 62 5.47 4.73 -23.60
CA VAL A 62 4.06 4.37 -23.43
C VAL A 62 3.26 4.95 -24.59
N GLN A 63 2.82 4.08 -25.49
CA GLN A 63 2.22 4.48 -26.77
C GLN A 63 0.69 4.46 -26.73
N THR A 64 0.08 3.78 -25.76
CA THR A 64 -1.38 3.69 -25.66
C THR A 64 -1.87 4.08 -24.27
N SER A 65 -3.08 4.64 -24.21
CA SER A 65 -3.76 4.95 -22.94
C SER A 65 -3.93 3.69 -22.07
N THR A 66 -4.15 2.54 -22.69
CA THR A 66 -4.26 1.24 -22.00
C THR A 66 -2.94 0.75 -21.40
N GLN A 67 -1.79 1.10 -22.00
CA GLN A 67 -0.48 0.81 -21.42
C GLN A 67 -0.19 1.76 -20.25
N ALA A 68 -0.54 3.04 -20.37
CA ALA A 68 -0.42 4.02 -19.30
C ALA A 68 -1.21 3.60 -18.05
N GLU A 69 -2.48 3.20 -18.23
CA GLU A 69 -3.35 2.76 -17.14
C GLU A 69 -2.81 1.49 -16.43
N ARG A 70 -2.20 0.56 -17.17
CA ARG A 70 -1.54 -0.62 -16.57
C ARG A 70 -0.35 -0.21 -15.72
N LEU A 71 0.49 0.69 -16.22
CA LEU A 71 1.68 1.14 -15.50
C LEU A 71 1.32 1.88 -14.21
N GLU A 72 0.29 2.72 -14.25
CA GLU A 72 -0.24 3.42 -13.06
C GLU A 72 -0.76 2.42 -12.02
N ARG A 73 -1.55 1.43 -12.45
CA ARG A 73 -2.06 0.38 -11.55
C ARG A 73 -0.94 -0.45 -10.93
N GLU A 74 0.06 -0.83 -11.70
CA GLU A 74 1.24 -1.55 -11.19
C GLU A 74 2.07 -0.69 -10.23
N ALA A 75 2.21 0.61 -10.48
CA ALA A 75 2.90 1.52 -9.58
C ALA A 75 2.17 1.66 -8.25
N GLU A 76 0.85 1.84 -8.28
CA GLU A 76 0.02 1.85 -7.07
C GLU A 76 0.10 0.55 -6.29
N GLU A 77 0.04 -0.60 -6.96
CA GLU A 77 0.18 -1.92 -6.31
C GLU A 77 1.56 -2.10 -5.69
N LYS A 78 2.62 -1.67 -6.38
CA LYS A 78 4.00 -1.67 -5.86
C LYS A 78 4.13 -0.78 -4.63
N ASP A 79 3.53 0.41 -4.64
CA ASP A 79 3.61 1.32 -3.49
C ASP A 79 2.75 0.85 -2.31
N LYS A 80 1.57 0.28 -2.57
CA LYS A 80 0.77 -0.42 -1.55
C LYS A 80 1.53 -1.62 -0.98
N ALA A 81 2.25 -2.38 -1.80
CA ALA A 81 3.08 -3.49 -1.34
C ALA A 81 4.25 -3.01 -0.47
N LYS A 82 4.98 -1.97 -0.91
CA LYS A 82 6.05 -1.35 -0.11
C LYS A 82 5.54 -0.80 1.23
N ALA A 83 4.38 -0.17 1.24
CA ALA A 83 3.75 0.34 2.46
C ALA A 83 3.44 -0.81 3.42
N ARG A 84 2.82 -1.89 2.92
CA ARG A 84 2.54 -3.11 3.72
C ARG A 84 3.82 -3.73 4.26
N GLU A 85 4.86 -3.88 3.43
CA GLU A 85 6.15 -4.39 3.89
C GLU A 85 6.77 -3.52 4.98
N HIS A 86 6.69 -2.20 4.82
CA HIS A 86 7.23 -1.26 5.80
C HIS A 86 6.46 -1.34 7.12
N ASP A 87 5.14 -1.45 7.06
CA ASP A 87 4.29 -1.61 8.23
C ASP A 87 4.51 -2.97 8.92
N GLU A 88 4.69 -4.04 8.16
CA GLU A 88 5.08 -5.35 8.69
C GLU A 88 6.46 -5.33 9.35
N LYS A 89 7.46 -4.69 8.71
CA LYS A 89 8.80 -4.52 9.27
C LYS A 89 8.74 -3.70 10.56
N LYS A 90 7.94 -2.63 10.60
CA LYS A 90 7.68 -1.84 11.81
C LYS A 90 6.99 -2.66 12.88
N ALA A 91 5.98 -3.45 12.53
CA ALA A 91 5.25 -4.31 13.47
C ALA A 91 6.16 -5.38 14.08
N LYS A 92 6.99 -6.04 13.25
CA LYS A 92 8.01 -7.02 13.70
C LYS A 92 9.04 -6.36 14.60
N ALA A 93 9.55 -5.18 14.24
CA ALA A 93 10.48 -4.42 15.06
C ALA A 93 9.87 -4.00 16.39
N ARG A 94 8.61 -3.55 16.41
CA ARG A 94 7.86 -3.23 17.64
C ARG A 94 7.68 -4.47 18.51
N LYS A 95 7.31 -5.61 17.92
CA LYS A 95 7.15 -6.88 18.64
C LYS A 95 8.47 -7.32 19.28
N ALA A 96 9.58 -7.25 18.54
CA ALA A 96 10.92 -7.58 19.03
C ALA A 96 11.38 -6.62 20.16
N LYS A 97 11.10 -5.32 20.03
CA LYS A 97 11.36 -4.34 21.10
C LYS A 97 10.54 -4.64 22.34
N CYS A 98 9.23 -4.89 22.20
CA CYS A 98 8.35 -5.22 23.32
C CYS A 98 8.75 -6.53 24.00
N SER A 99 9.17 -7.56 23.25
CA SER A 99 9.68 -8.80 23.85
C SER A 99 11.01 -8.57 24.58
N GLY A 100 11.92 -7.79 24.02
CA GLY A 100 13.19 -7.43 24.68
C GLY A 100 12.98 -6.61 25.97
N LEU A 101 12.01 -5.68 25.96
CA LEU A 101 11.63 -4.93 27.16
C LEU A 101 10.99 -5.81 28.23
N ARG A 102 10.13 -6.77 27.84
CA ARG A 102 9.53 -7.74 28.78
C ARG A 102 10.58 -8.68 29.38
N ALA A 103 11.53 -9.16 28.58
CA ALA A 103 12.65 -9.97 29.07
C ALA A 103 13.54 -9.22 30.07
N ASN A 104 13.66 -7.90 29.89
CA ASN A 104 14.46 -7.00 30.73
C ASN A 104 13.64 -6.19 31.73
N ALA A 105 12.38 -6.56 31.99
CA ALA A 105 11.47 -5.82 32.86
C ALA A 105 11.98 -5.72 34.32
N GLY A 106 12.82 -6.66 34.76
CA GLY A 106 13.44 -6.63 36.08
C GLY A 106 14.81 -5.92 36.14
N ASN A 107 15.29 -5.34 35.04
CA ASN A 107 16.57 -4.63 35.02
C ASN A 107 16.38 -3.18 35.52
N PRO A 108 17.05 -2.76 36.60
CA PRO A 108 16.83 -1.46 37.23
C PRO A 108 17.16 -0.28 36.30
N VAL A 109 18.05 -0.47 35.33
CA VAL A 109 18.40 0.57 34.34
C VAL A 109 17.19 0.90 33.44
N TYR A 110 16.47 -0.13 32.98
CA TYR A 110 15.29 0.07 32.13
C TYR A 110 14.13 0.70 32.90
N ILE A 111 13.91 0.27 34.15
CA ILE A 111 12.87 0.84 35.01
C ILE A 111 13.18 2.30 35.34
N GLY A 112 14.43 2.61 35.70
CA GLY A 112 14.87 3.97 36.01
C GLY A 112 14.71 4.91 34.81
N ASN A 113 15.16 4.49 33.63
CA ASN A 113 15.04 5.30 32.42
C ASN A 113 13.57 5.49 32.01
N ALA A 114 12.73 4.47 32.16
CA ALA A 114 11.30 4.60 31.91
C ALA A 114 10.64 5.63 32.84
N PHE A 115 10.97 5.58 34.14
CA PHE A 115 10.46 6.54 35.13
C PHE A 115 10.93 7.97 34.82
N LEU A 116 12.22 8.16 34.54
CA LEU A 116 12.78 9.47 34.17
C LEU A 116 12.12 10.02 32.90
N LEU A 117 11.91 9.19 31.89
CA LEU A 117 11.26 9.58 30.65
C LEU A 117 9.79 9.98 30.89
N THR A 118 9.06 9.24 31.73
CA THR A 118 7.68 9.58 32.10
C THR A 118 7.62 10.93 32.82
N LEU A 119 8.50 11.15 33.81
CA LEU A 119 8.56 12.41 34.56
C LEU A 119 8.92 13.60 33.65
N ALA A 120 9.96 13.43 32.82
CA ALA A 120 10.40 14.45 31.87
C ALA A 120 9.31 14.76 30.84
N GLY A 121 8.67 13.73 30.29
CA GLY A 121 7.57 13.87 29.33
C GLY A 121 6.36 14.58 29.91
N ALA A 122 5.94 14.21 31.13
CA ALA A 122 4.84 14.87 31.82
C ALA A 122 5.16 16.33 32.15
N GLY A 123 6.36 16.61 32.68
CA GLY A 123 6.81 17.96 33.03
C GLY A 123 6.92 18.88 31.81
N LEU A 124 7.58 18.40 30.75
CA LEU A 124 7.71 19.16 29.50
C LEU A 124 6.37 19.33 28.79
N GLY A 125 5.51 18.30 28.77
CA GLY A 125 4.18 18.37 28.19
C GLY A 125 3.29 19.39 28.89
N PHE A 126 3.27 19.39 30.23
CA PHE A 126 2.52 20.36 31.02
C PHE A 126 3.07 21.80 30.84
N GLY A 127 4.40 21.95 30.85
CA GLY A 127 5.05 23.24 30.63
C GLY A 127 4.80 23.81 29.23
N ALA A 128 4.87 22.96 28.21
CA ALA A 128 4.57 23.31 26.83
C ALA A 128 3.10 23.69 26.66
N TYR A 129 2.17 22.93 27.25
CA TYR A 129 0.74 23.26 27.23
C TYR A 129 0.47 24.64 27.83
N ARG A 130 1.01 24.93 29.02
CA ARG A 130 0.85 26.23 29.67
C ARG A 130 1.44 27.38 28.85
N LYS A 131 2.60 27.18 28.22
CA LYS A 131 3.22 28.20 27.35
C LYS A 131 2.50 28.37 26.02
N HIS A 132 1.92 27.30 25.49
CA HIS A 132 1.09 27.33 24.29
C HIS A 132 -0.19 28.13 24.52
N VAL A 133 -0.91 27.88 25.62
CA VAL A 133 -2.09 28.65 26.02
C VAL A 133 -1.75 30.13 26.26
N ALA A 134 -0.55 30.43 26.77
CA ALA A 134 -0.09 31.80 26.98
C ALA A 134 0.44 32.50 25.71
N GLY A 135 0.47 31.85 24.55
CA GLY A 135 1.02 32.40 23.30
C GLY A 135 2.54 32.64 23.30
N LYS A 136 3.27 32.10 24.27
CA LYS A 136 4.71 32.33 24.50
C LYS A 136 5.59 31.17 24.00
N LEU A 137 5.05 30.34 23.12
CA LEU A 137 5.77 29.20 22.56
C LEU A 137 6.58 29.68 21.33
N SER A 138 7.86 30.01 21.53
CA SER A 138 8.76 30.40 20.44
C SER A 138 9.56 29.22 19.90
N TRP A 139 9.88 29.24 18.60
CA TRP A 139 10.77 28.27 17.98
C TRP A 139 12.17 28.27 18.59
N GLU A 140 12.65 29.43 19.04
CA GLU A 140 13.92 29.54 19.79
C GLU A 140 13.87 28.79 21.12
N LEU A 141 12.75 28.90 21.85
CA LEU A 141 12.56 28.18 23.10
C LEU A 141 12.48 26.68 22.85
N ILE A 142 11.75 26.25 21.82
CA ILE A 142 11.68 24.83 21.43
C ILE A 142 13.08 24.32 21.06
N GLY A 143 13.86 25.11 20.30
CA GLY A 143 15.23 24.78 19.90
C GLY A 143 16.19 24.68 21.10
N LEU A 144 16.08 25.59 22.06
CA LEU A 144 16.90 25.56 23.27
C LEU A 144 16.59 24.32 24.13
N TRP A 145 15.29 24.03 24.35
CA TRP A 145 14.87 22.87 25.15
C TRP A 145 15.16 21.55 24.44
N SER A 146 15.01 21.48 23.11
CA SER A 146 15.37 20.29 22.35
C SER A 146 16.88 20.05 22.38
N GLY A 147 17.69 21.10 22.29
CA GLY A 147 19.15 21.03 22.47
C GLY A 147 19.55 20.53 23.86
N ALA A 148 18.94 21.09 24.91
CA ALA A 148 19.20 20.67 26.29
C ALA A 148 18.82 19.18 26.53
N VAL A 149 17.64 18.76 26.07
CA VAL A 149 17.20 17.36 26.15
C VAL A 149 18.12 16.45 25.34
N GLY A 150 18.58 16.88 24.17
CA GLY A 150 19.56 16.14 23.36
C GLY A 150 20.89 15.93 24.09
N ALA A 151 21.43 16.97 24.73
CA ALA A 151 22.67 16.87 25.49
C ALA A 151 22.54 15.92 26.70
N VAL A 152 21.46 16.03 27.46
CA VAL A 152 21.16 15.13 28.59
C VAL A 152 20.99 13.69 28.11
N GLY A 153 20.28 13.48 27.00
CA GLY A 153 20.09 12.15 26.41
C GLY A 153 21.40 11.51 25.95
N ALA A 154 22.35 12.30 25.42
CA ALA A 154 23.67 11.79 25.05
C ALA A 154 24.44 11.28 26.29
N VAL A 155 24.43 12.04 27.38
CA VAL A 155 25.08 11.62 28.64
C VAL A 155 24.42 10.37 29.20
N ASP A 156 23.08 10.35 29.28
CA ASP A 156 22.31 9.20 29.75
C ASP A 156 22.60 7.93 28.94
N TYR A 157 22.78 8.05 27.62
CA TYR A 157 23.13 6.93 26.75
C TYR A 157 24.47 6.29 27.15
N PHE A 158 25.52 7.09 27.37
CA PHE A 158 26.83 6.56 27.75
C PHE A 158 26.81 5.93 29.14
N VAL A 159 26.13 6.55 30.09
CA VAL A 159 25.99 6.03 31.46
C VAL A 159 25.20 4.71 31.45
N SER A 160 24.05 4.69 30.79
CA SER A 160 23.22 3.49 30.63
C SER A 160 23.98 2.37 29.94
N LYS A 161 24.72 2.67 28.85
CA LYS A 161 25.55 1.69 28.14
C LYS A 161 26.61 1.08 29.06
N TRP A 162 27.30 1.90 29.86
CA TRP A 162 28.29 1.40 30.83
C TRP A 162 27.65 0.49 31.88
N PHE A 163 26.50 0.88 32.46
CA PHE A 163 25.79 0.05 33.43
C PHE A 163 25.30 -1.27 32.83
N LEU A 164 24.78 -1.25 31.60
CA LEU A 164 24.34 -2.45 30.90
C LEU A 164 25.51 -3.37 30.56
N GLN A 165 26.67 -2.85 30.21
CA GLN A 165 27.84 -3.68 29.88
C GLN A 165 28.55 -4.23 31.12
N ASN A 166 28.59 -3.48 32.22
CA ASN A 166 29.41 -3.82 33.38
C ASN A 166 28.63 -4.50 34.53
N LYS A 167 27.40 -4.06 34.82
CA LYS A 167 26.68 -4.46 36.05
C LYS A 167 25.32 -5.11 35.79
N TYR A 168 24.59 -4.70 34.75
CA TYR A 168 23.23 -5.17 34.46
C TYR A 168 23.08 -5.58 32.99
N PRO A 169 23.73 -6.68 32.56
CA PRO A 169 23.64 -7.16 31.18
C PRO A 169 22.19 -7.44 30.77
N PRO A 170 21.78 -7.04 29.54
CA PRO A 170 20.46 -7.35 29.03
C PRO A 170 20.33 -8.87 28.80
N LYS A 171 19.17 -9.39 29.15
CA LYS A 171 18.73 -10.77 28.91
C LYS A 171 18.07 -10.91 27.53
#